data_AF-A0A3C0VJG7-F1
#
_entry.id   AF-A0A3C0VJG7-F1
#
_cell.length_a   1.000
_cell.length_b   1.000
_cell.length_c   1.000
_cell.angle_alpha   90.00
_cell.angle_beta   90.00
_cell.angle_gamma   90.00
#
_symmetry.space_group_name_H-M   'P 1'
#
loop_
_entity.id
_entity.type
_entity.pdbx_description
1 polymer ?
#
loop_
_entity_poly.entity_id
_entity_poly.type
_entity_poly.pdbx_seq_one_letter_code
_entity_poly.pdbx_strand_id
1 'polypeptide(L)' 'MPPNSEATVSVPAAAPAAVTESGAPLASAQGVKVVRTEGGTVVVAVGAGAYAFESRL' A
#
# COMPACT_ATOMS: atom_id res chain seq x y z
N MET A 1 -1.47 -6.36 12.22
CA MET A 1 -2.91 -6.61 12.02
C MET A 1 -3.24 -8.01 12.53
N PRO A 2 -4.43 -8.28 13.10
CA PRO A 2 -4.78 -9.63 13.54
C PRO A 2 -4.89 -10.59 12.33
N PRO A 3 -4.56 -11.89 12.50
CA PRO A 3 -4.68 -12.89 11.43
C PRO A 3 -6.13 -12.98 10.92
N ASN A 4 -6.32 -13.01 9.60
CA ASN A 4 -7.59 -12.97 8.84
C ASN A 4 -8.32 -11.62 8.69
N SER A 5 -7.66 -10.49 8.91
CA SER A 5 -8.26 -9.17 8.65
C SER A 5 -7.62 -8.49 7.43
N GLU A 6 -8.43 -8.08 6.47
CA GLU A 6 -8.01 -7.14 5.41
C GLU A 6 -8.12 -5.69 5.92
N ALA A 7 -7.16 -4.84 5.57
CA ALA A 7 -7.29 -3.39 5.72
C ALA A 7 -7.04 -2.68 4.40
N THR A 8 -7.77 -1.60 4.22
CA THR A 8 -7.60 -0.68 3.10
C THR A 8 -6.77 0.51 3.58
N VAL A 9 -5.59 0.67 3.02
CA VAL A 9 -4.68 1.78 3.30
C VAL A 9 -4.77 2.78 2.14
N SER A 10 -5.08 4.02 2.46
CA SER A 10 -5.05 5.13 1.51
C SER A 10 -3.77 5.90 1.71
N VAL A 11 -2.84 5.81 0.76
CA VAL A 11 -1.55 6.48 0.80
C VAL A 11 -1.58 7.67 -0.16
N PRO A 12 -1.36 8.91 0.28
CA PRO A 12 -1.18 10.05 -0.61
C PRO A 12 0.15 9.91 -1.36
N ALA A 13 0.06 9.60 -2.65
CA ALA A 13 1.17 9.46 -3.57
C ALA A 13 0.71 9.63 -5.02
N ALA A 14 1.52 10.31 -5.84
CA ALA A 14 1.24 10.55 -7.25
C ALA A 14 1.11 9.26 -8.08
N ALA A 15 1.80 8.19 -7.67
CA ALA A 15 1.76 6.90 -8.34
C ALA A 15 2.00 5.76 -7.33
N PRO A 16 1.44 4.56 -7.57
CA PRO A 16 1.74 3.37 -6.76
C PRO A 16 3.23 2.99 -6.79
N ALA A 17 3.96 3.37 -7.85
CA ALA A 17 5.42 3.19 -7.94
C ALA A 17 6.21 4.14 -7.01
N ALA A 18 5.60 5.26 -6.58
CA ALA A 18 6.19 6.20 -5.63
C ALA A 18 5.90 5.80 -4.16
N VAL A 19 5.10 4.76 -3.96
CA VAL A 19 4.87 4.17 -2.64
C VAL A 19 5.81 2.99 -2.48
N THR A 20 6.55 3.00 -1.37
CA THR A 20 7.38 1.88 -0.93
C THR A 20 6.79 1.28 0.34
N GLU A 21 6.72 -0.03 0.40
CA GLU A 21 6.44 -0.77 1.61
C GLU A 21 7.76 -1.28 2.21
N SER A 22 8.13 -0.79 3.39
CA SER A 22 9.33 -1.19 4.13
C SER A 22 10.63 -1.13 3.28
N GLY A 23 10.73 -0.13 2.41
CA GLY A 23 11.85 0.05 1.48
C GLY A 23 11.77 -0.76 0.18
N ALA A 24 10.77 -1.62 0.01
CA ALA A 24 10.48 -2.31 -1.26
C ALA A 24 9.35 -1.60 -2.01
N PRO A 25 9.36 -1.51 -3.35
CA PRO A 25 8.24 -0.93 -4.09
C PRO A 25 6.96 -1.72 -3.85
N LEU A 26 5.82 -1.03 -3.80
CA LEU A 26 4.51 -1.61 -3.51
C LEU A 26 4.10 -2.72 -4.52
N ALA A 27 4.70 -2.74 -5.71
CA ALA A 27 4.56 -3.82 -6.70
C ALA A 27 5.25 -5.14 -6.30
N SER A 28 6.25 -5.07 -5.43
CA SER A 28 7.00 -6.23 -4.92
C SER A 28 6.48 -6.72 -3.57
N ALA A 29 5.49 -6.03 -3.00
CA ALA A 29 4.91 -6.33 -1.72
C ALA A 29 3.93 -7.51 -1.81
N GLN A 30 4.34 -8.65 -1.27
CA GLN A 30 3.57 -9.88 -1.35
C GLN A 30 2.42 -9.83 -0.33
N GLY A 31 1.21 -9.50 -0.80
CA GLY A 31 0.02 -9.30 0.04
C GLY A 31 -0.61 -7.92 -0.09
N VAL A 32 -0.06 -7.05 -0.94
CA VAL A 32 -0.63 -5.74 -1.25
C VAL A 32 -1.34 -5.78 -2.60
N LYS A 33 -2.58 -5.31 -2.62
CA LYS A 33 -3.41 -5.24 -3.81
C LYS A 33 -3.86 -3.81 -4.05
N VAL A 34 -3.40 -3.19 -5.12
CA VAL A 34 -3.87 -1.84 -5.49
C VAL A 34 -5.33 -1.94 -5.92
N VAL A 35 -6.22 -1.28 -5.19
CA VAL A 35 -7.66 -1.27 -5.45
C VAL A 35 -7.99 -0.19 -6.46
N ARG A 36 -7.46 1.02 -6.25
CA ARG A 36 -7.61 2.15 -7.16
C ARG A 36 -6.56 3.21 -6.90
N THR A 37 -6.29 4.04 -7.92
CA THR A 37 -5.44 5.21 -7.80
C THR A 37 -6.25 6.40 -8.28
N GLU A 38 -6.34 7.44 -7.46
CA GLU A 38 -7.18 8.60 -7.74
C GLU A 38 -6.44 9.89 -7.37
N GLY A 39 -6.18 10.77 -8.35
CA GLY A 39 -5.77 12.16 -8.12
C GLY A 39 -4.57 12.39 -7.19
N GLY A 40 -3.59 11.47 -7.15
CA GLY A 40 -2.46 11.55 -6.23
C GLY A 40 -2.67 10.85 -4.88
N THR A 41 -3.66 9.97 -4.79
CA THR A 41 -3.86 9.02 -3.70
C THR A 41 -3.93 7.60 -4.24
N VAL A 42 -3.14 6.70 -3.67
CA VAL A 42 -3.13 5.27 -3.99
C VAL A 42 -3.87 4.54 -2.88
N VAL A 43 -4.95 3.85 -3.23
CA VAL A 43 -5.72 3.02 -2.31
C VAL A 43 -5.32 1.57 -2.51
N VAL A 44 -4.79 0.96 -1.45
CA VAL A 44 -4.26 -0.41 -1.47
C VAL A 44 -4.95 -1.24 -0.39
N ALA A 45 -5.35 -2.45 -0.74
CA ALA A 45 -5.84 -3.44 0.20
C ALA A 45 -4.68 -4.34 0.61
N VAL A 46 -4.50 -4.52 1.91
CA VAL A 46 -3.53 -5.44 2.49
C VAL A 46 -4.22 -6.49 3.34
N GLY A 47 -3.68 -7.71 3.29
CA GLY A 47 -4.13 -8.78 4.17
C GLY A 47 -3.66 -8.59 5.61
N ALA A 48 -3.80 -9.65 6.41
CA ALA A 48 -3.29 -9.66 7.76
C ALA A 48 -1.75 -9.72 7.76
N GLY A 49 -1.12 -8.71 8.36
CA GLY A 49 0.33 -8.66 8.48
C GLY A 49 0.79 -7.40 9.21
N ALA A 50 2.10 -7.17 9.18
CA ALA A 50 2.70 -5.89 9.52
C ALA A 50 3.24 -5.31 8.21
N TYR A 51 2.67 -4.19 7.78
CA TYR A 51 3.06 -3.48 6.57
C TYR A 51 3.42 -2.05 6.96
N ALA A 52 4.52 -1.53 6.42
CA ALA A 52 4.97 -0.16 6.67
C ALA A 52 5.02 0.60 5.36
N PHE A 53 4.07 1.51 5.14
CA PHE A 53 4.01 2.31 3.92
C PHE A 53 4.75 3.63 4.10
N GLU A 54 5.69 3.88 3.21
CA GLU A 54 6.36 5.16 3.06
C GLU A 54 6.04 5.71 1.67
N SER A 55 5.54 6.94 1.61
CA SER A 55 5.44 7.70 0.36
C SER A 55 6.45 8.85 0.38
N ARG A 56 7.20 9.00 -0.71
CA ARG A 56 7.92 10.23 -1.00
C ARG A 56 7.01 11.09 -1.87
N LEU A 57 6.60 12.23 -1.32
CA LEU A 57 5.89 13.28 -2.04
C LEU A 57 6.87 14.05 -2.93
#